data_AF-F2UZW4-F1
#
_entry.id   AF-F2UZW4-F1
#
_cell.length_a   1.000
_cell.length_b   1.000
_cell.length_c   1.000
_cell.angle_alpha   90.00
_cell.angle_beta   90.00
_cell.angle_gamma   90.00
#
_symmetry.space_group_name_H-M   'P 1'
#
loop_
_entity.id
_entity.type
_entity.pdbx_description
1 polymer ?
#
loop_
_entity_poly.entity_id
_entity_poly.type
_entity_poly.pdbx_seq_one_letter_code
_entity_poly.pdbx_strand_id
1 'polypeptide(L)'
;MLSTRSASPGTRMDRVEDALAALREGRTVIVVDDESRENEGDLILPAQSATTEQLAFAIRHSTGIICAPMAGHELDRLGIPMMTEHNTDPKRTAFTLSADARTGITTGVSAADRARTVRVLADPGSAPDDLVRPGHIFPLRAREGGILTRRGHTEAAVDLMRLSGNRPVGVLVEVINDDGTMARRHQLRELADAHAMPMISISDLERYRWLHEELVEEVVSAHLPTAHGEFTAHALRSRVDGTEYLALVCGRIADGEDVLARVHSACLTGDVLSSLRCDCGPQLRAAMEAISARGRGVLVYASDHEGRGIGLIDKLRAYALQEEGMDTLDANVALGLPADARSYATAAQVLRHLGVRSVELMTNNPDKVAGLERYGVSVRSMTPTPTFANGENLDYLRTKRDRMGHLLNGLDPTGADADSPPGETRADDDTWHTSDENEGEER
;
A
#
# COMPACT_ATOMS: atom_id res chain seq x y z
N MET A 1 -29.29 3.78 24.39
CA MET A 1 -28.10 4.29 25.08
C MET A 1 -26.88 3.77 24.34
N LEU A 2 -26.44 4.52 23.33
CA LEU A 2 -25.26 4.19 22.52
C LEU A 2 -24.01 4.55 23.32
N SER A 3 -23.18 3.54 23.59
CA SER A 3 -21.88 3.70 24.21
C SER A 3 -20.98 4.46 23.24
N THR A 4 -20.87 5.77 23.43
CA THR A 4 -19.80 6.59 22.86
C THR A 4 -18.50 6.12 23.49
N ARG A 5 -17.80 5.20 22.83
CA ARG A 5 -16.37 5.00 23.07
C ARG A 5 -15.67 6.32 22.75
N SER A 6 -15.37 7.08 23.80
CA SER A 6 -14.44 8.20 23.77
C SER A 6 -13.12 7.67 23.22
N ALA A 7 -12.81 7.97 21.96
CA ALA A 7 -11.46 7.80 21.44
C ALA A 7 -10.53 8.70 22.26
N SER A 8 -9.55 8.11 22.94
CA SER A 8 -8.46 8.87 23.54
C SER A 8 -7.84 9.77 22.47
N PRO A 9 -7.53 11.04 22.75
CA PRO A 9 -6.84 11.88 21.77
C PRO A 9 -5.51 11.21 21.40
N GLY A 10 -5.29 10.99 20.10
CA GLY A 10 -4.09 10.32 19.60
C GLY A 10 -2.81 11.04 20.02
N THR A 11 -1.72 10.29 20.20
CA THR A 11 -0.39 10.85 20.48
C THR A 11 0.02 11.82 19.37
N ARG A 12 0.50 13.01 19.76
CA ARG A 12 0.92 14.08 18.83
C ARG A 12 2.15 13.67 18.01
N MET A 13 2.01 13.65 16.69
CA MET A 13 3.12 13.52 15.73
C MET A 13 3.56 14.91 15.23
N ASP A 14 4.84 15.04 14.91
CA ASP A 14 5.42 16.22 14.26
C ASP A 14 5.32 16.10 12.72
N ARG A 15 5.65 17.17 11.99
CA ARG A 15 5.64 17.12 10.52
C ARG A 15 6.86 16.38 10.01
N VAL A 16 6.72 15.68 8.89
CA VAL A 16 7.85 15.00 8.22
C VAL A 16 8.92 16.03 7.82
N GLU A 17 8.53 17.22 7.39
CA GLU A 17 9.44 18.31 7.06
C GLU A 17 10.34 18.72 8.24
N ASP A 18 9.81 18.71 9.46
CA ASP A 18 10.56 19.03 10.69
C ASP A 18 11.59 17.94 10.99
N ALA A 19 11.21 16.67 10.81
CA ALA A 19 12.13 15.54 10.94
C ALA A 19 13.24 15.59 9.87
N LEU A 20 12.89 15.89 8.61
CA LEU A 20 13.88 16.03 7.53
C LEU A 20 14.83 17.21 7.78
N ALA A 21 14.35 18.31 8.34
CA ALA A 21 15.19 19.45 8.72
C ALA A 21 16.15 19.08 9.85
N ALA A 22 15.68 18.37 10.88
CA ALA A 22 16.53 17.87 11.95
C ALA A 22 17.64 16.94 11.44
N LEU A 23 17.29 16.00 10.55
CA LEU A 23 18.27 15.08 9.96
C LEU A 23 19.29 15.78 9.04
N ARG A 24 18.89 16.83 8.31
CA ARG A 24 19.83 17.69 7.55
C ARG A 24 20.89 18.32 8.44
N GLU A 25 20.50 18.69 9.67
CA GLU A 25 21.39 19.27 10.68
C GLU A 25 22.17 18.21 11.49
N GLY A 26 22.03 16.93 11.15
CA GLY A 26 22.69 15.84 11.87
C GLY A 26 22.03 15.45 13.20
N ARG A 27 20.84 15.99 13.50
CA ARG A 27 20.09 15.70 14.74
C ARG A 27 19.34 14.37 14.65
N THR A 28 18.94 13.85 15.81
CA THR A 28 18.18 12.60 15.96
C THR A 28 16.68 12.86 15.87
N VAL A 29 15.95 11.90 15.30
CA VAL A 29 14.47 11.87 15.25
C VAL A 29 13.96 10.55 15.84
N ILE A 30 12.69 10.52 16.23
CA ILE A 30 12.01 9.28 16.61
C ILE A 30 11.04 8.89 15.50
N VAL A 31 11.06 7.63 15.09
CA VAL A 31 10.08 7.08 14.14
C VAL A 31 9.31 5.96 14.81
N VAL A 32 7.98 6.00 14.69
CA VAL A 32 7.10 4.93 15.17
C VAL A 32 6.37 4.24 14.05
N ASP A 33 6.10 2.96 14.24
CA ASP A 33 5.22 2.22 13.35
C ASP A 33 3.74 2.27 13.79
N ASP A 34 2.87 1.59 13.05
CA ASP A 34 1.46 1.49 13.39
C ASP A 34 1.25 0.64 14.66
N GLU A 35 0.26 1.01 15.49
CA GLU A 35 -0.07 0.31 16.74
C GLU A 35 -0.35 -1.19 16.54
N SER A 36 -0.76 -1.61 15.34
CA SER A 36 -1.03 -3.01 15.00
C SER A 36 0.21 -3.81 14.56
N ARG A 37 1.38 -3.17 14.39
CA ARG A 37 2.59 -3.83 13.89
C ARG A 37 3.55 -4.23 15.01
N GLU A 38 4.36 -3.32 15.53
CA GLU A 38 5.22 -3.52 16.71
C GLU A 38 4.79 -2.59 17.85
N ASN A 39 4.20 -1.43 17.50
CA ASN A 39 3.84 -0.36 18.44
C ASN A 39 5.06 0.12 19.23
N GLU A 40 6.18 0.22 18.53
CA GLU A 40 7.51 0.56 19.07
C GLU A 40 8.05 1.77 18.31
N GLY A 41 9.19 2.29 18.77
CA GLY A 41 9.85 3.39 18.08
C GLY A 41 11.35 3.35 18.19
N ASP A 42 11.97 3.86 17.13
CA ASP A 42 13.39 3.88 16.93
C ASP A 42 13.94 5.31 16.98
N LEU A 43 15.10 5.47 17.62
CA LEU A 43 15.95 6.64 17.41
C LEU A 43 16.63 6.49 16.06
N ILE A 44 16.43 7.46 15.16
CA ILE A 44 17.07 7.49 13.85
C ILE A 44 17.92 8.76 13.71
N LEU A 45 19.15 8.59 13.21
CA LEU A 45 20.08 9.69 12.95
C LEU A 45 20.99 9.39 11.75
N PRO A 46 21.60 10.42 11.11
CA PRO A 46 22.52 10.20 10.00
C PRO A 46 23.85 9.61 10.46
N ALA A 47 24.25 8.49 9.86
CA ALA A 47 25.49 7.82 10.24
C ALA A 47 26.75 8.67 9.93
N GLN A 48 26.73 9.44 8.85
CA GLN A 48 27.84 10.28 8.42
C GLN A 48 28.23 11.39 9.42
N SER A 49 27.27 11.87 10.22
CA SER A 49 27.46 12.93 11.20
C SER A 49 27.32 12.45 12.65
N ALA A 50 27.19 11.14 12.86
CA ALA A 50 26.91 10.59 14.18
C ALA A 50 28.05 10.89 15.17
N THR A 51 27.71 11.51 16.30
CA THR A 51 28.67 11.85 17.35
C THR A 51 28.73 10.82 18.46
N THR A 52 29.82 10.82 19.24
CA THR A 52 29.97 9.99 20.42
C THR A 52 28.82 10.21 21.41
N GLU A 53 28.40 11.46 21.61
CA GLU A 53 27.33 11.84 22.53
C GLU A 53 25.97 11.30 22.07
N GLN A 54 25.70 11.35 20.76
CA GLN A 54 24.48 10.78 20.20
C GLN A 54 24.44 9.26 20.37
N LEU A 55 25.54 8.56 20.11
CA LEU A 55 25.62 7.12 20.33
C LEU A 55 25.52 6.76 21.82
N ALA A 56 26.16 7.53 22.70
CA ALA A 56 26.05 7.34 24.15
C ALA A 56 24.61 7.52 24.63
N PHE A 57 23.91 8.54 24.12
CA PHE A 57 22.49 8.76 24.37
C PHE A 57 21.65 7.58 23.87
N ALA A 58 21.85 7.17 22.62
CA ALA A 58 21.15 6.05 22.03
C ALA A 58 21.32 4.79 22.89
N ILE A 59 22.55 4.44 23.27
CA ILE A 59 22.85 3.28 24.13
C ILE A 59 22.14 3.36 25.49
N ARG A 60 22.07 4.56 26.10
CA ARG A 60 21.46 4.75 27.42
C ARG A 60 19.94 4.51 27.41
N HIS A 61 19.27 4.82 26.30
CA HIS A 61 17.81 4.83 26.19
C HIS A 61 17.25 3.70 25.31
N SER A 62 18.05 2.70 24.96
CA SER A 62 17.68 1.68 23.99
C SER A 62 18.15 0.28 24.38
N THR A 63 17.81 -0.71 23.55
CA THR A 63 18.31 -2.08 23.64
C THR A 63 19.85 -2.18 23.55
N GLY A 64 20.50 -1.13 23.03
CA GLY A 64 21.94 -1.12 22.75
C GLY A 64 22.34 -1.87 21.48
N ILE A 65 21.38 -2.48 20.76
CA ILE A 65 21.58 -3.17 19.47
C ILE A 65 21.62 -2.10 18.36
N ILE A 66 22.72 -1.37 18.28
CA ILE A 66 22.88 -0.30 17.29
C ILE A 66 22.97 -0.90 15.89
N CYS A 67 21.97 -0.60 15.08
CA CYS A 67 21.92 -1.02 13.69
C CYS A 67 22.28 0.13 12.75
N ALA A 68 22.76 -0.22 11.54
CA ALA A 68 23.07 0.74 10.48
C ALA A 68 22.26 0.40 9.21
N PRO A 69 21.06 0.97 9.03
CA PRO A 69 20.27 0.79 7.81
C PRO A 69 20.96 1.38 6.61
N MET A 70 21.08 0.60 5.54
CA MET A 70 21.84 0.94 4.35
C MET A 70 21.05 0.61 3.09
N ALA A 71 21.14 1.48 2.09
CA ALA A 71 20.78 1.10 0.73
C ALA A 71 21.66 -0.07 0.27
N GLY A 72 21.07 -0.97 -0.53
CA GLY A 72 21.76 -2.19 -0.99
C GLY A 72 23.12 -1.93 -1.63
N HIS A 73 23.22 -0.92 -2.50
CA HIS A 73 24.48 -0.59 -3.19
C HIS A 73 25.59 -0.11 -2.24
N GLU A 74 25.28 0.44 -1.06
CA GLU A 74 26.29 0.82 -0.06
C GLU A 74 26.89 -0.43 0.60
N LEU A 75 26.04 -1.43 0.91
CA LEU A 75 26.49 -2.73 1.41
C LEU A 75 27.31 -3.47 0.36
N ASP A 76 26.87 -3.43 -0.90
CA ASP A 76 27.54 -4.09 -2.02
C ASP A 76 28.93 -3.47 -2.26
N ARG A 77 29.05 -2.14 -2.20
CA ARG A 77 30.33 -1.41 -2.27
C ARG A 77 31.30 -1.84 -1.16
N LEU A 78 30.81 -1.97 0.07
CA LEU A 78 31.61 -2.38 1.23
C LEU A 78 31.77 -3.91 1.31
N GLY A 79 31.18 -4.66 0.39
CA GLY A 79 31.20 -6.11 0.34
C GLY A 79 30.66 -6.76 1.61
N ILE A 80 29.62 -6.20 2.24
CA ILE A 80 28.99 -6.72 3.47
C ILE A 80 27.85 -7.67 3.09
N PRO A 81 28.01 -9.00 3.26
CA PRO A 81 26.97 -9.96 2.89
C PRO A 81 25.88 -10.08 3.97
N MET A 82 24.74 -10.65 3.58
CA MET A 82 23.67 -11.06 4.49
C MET A 82 24.21 -12.00 5.58
N MET A 83 23.70 -11.91 6.81
CA MET A 83 24.16 -12.78 7.90
C MET A 83 23.66 -14.22 7.79
N THR A 84 22.54 -14.41 7.08
CA THR A 84 21.91 -15.70 6.82
C THR A 84 21.33 -15.70 5.42
N GLU A 85 21.46 -16.83 4.72
CA GLU A 85 20.83 -17.06 3.43
C GLU A 85 19.32 -17.30 3.58
N HIS A 86 18.90 -17.85 4.72
CA HIS A 86 17.52 -18.19 5.02
C HIS A 86 17.03 -17.37 6.21
N ASN A 87 16.52 -16.17 5.91
CA ASN A 87 15.94 -15.30 6.92
C ASN A 87 14.57 -15.84 7.36
N THR A 88 14.45 -16.37 8.58
CA THR A 88 13.20 -16.88 9.15
C THR A 88 12.49 -15.89 10.10
N ASP A 89 12.98 -14.66 10.24
CA ASP A 89 12.34 -13.62 11.02
C ASP A 89 10.91 -13.36 10.51
N PRO A 90 9.88 -13.37 11.38
CA PRO A 90 8.51 -13.01 11.00
C PRO A 90 8.41 -11.66 10.28
N LYS A 91 9.24 -10.68 10.66
CA LYS A 91 9.25 -9.33 10.08
C LYS A 91 10.22 -9.18 8.90
N ARG A 92 10.98 -10.24 8.60
CA ARG A 92 11.99 -10.34 7.54
C ARG A 92 12.99 -9.18 7.55
N THR A 93 13.38 -8.72 8.74
CA THR A 93 14.43 -7.72 8.94
C THR A 93 15.75 -8.28 8.41
N ALA A 94 16.36 -7.54 7.49
CA ALA A 94 17.46 -8.01 6.67
C ALA A 94 18.81 -7.69 7.32
N PHE A 95 19.14 -8.40 8.40
CA PHE A 95 20.45 -8.29 9.04
C PHE A 95 21.59 -8.79 8.14
N THR A 96 22.69 -8.05 8.18
CA THR A 96 23.96 -8.40 7.52
C THR A 96 25.02 -8.76 8.55
N LEU A 97 26.18 -9.23 8.12
CA LEU A 97 27.28 -9.49 9.05
C LEU A 97 27.66 -8.21 9.82
N SER A 98 27.81 -8.34 11.14
CA SER A 98 28.23 -7.23 11.97
C SER A 98 29.64 -6.77 11.59
N ALA A 99 29.90 -5.48 11.78
CA ALA A 99 31.13 -4.84 11.35
C ALA A 99 31.61 -3.83 12.39
N ASP A 100 32.93 -3.63 12.41
CA ASP A 100 33.61 -2.53 13.10
C ASP A 100 34.57 -1.82 12.14
N ALA A 101 34.87 -0.55 12.40
CA ALA A 101 35.96 0.13 11.72
C ALA A 101 37.29 -0.59 12.03
N ARG A 102 38.13 -0.78 11.02
CA ARG A 102 39.45 -1.40 11.20
C ARG A 102 40.40 -0.53 12.04
N THR A 103 40.27 0.79 11.90
CA THR A 103 41.19 1.77 12.49
C THR A 103 40.46 2.90 13.20
N GLY A 104 41.12 3.48 14.20
CA GLY A 104 40.57 4.58 14.99
C GLY A 104 39.55 4.14 16.05
N ILE A 105 39.57 2.86 16.41
CA ILE A 105 38.77 2.27 17.49
C ILE A 105 39.65 1.42 18.42
N THR A 106 39.10 1.02 19.56
CA THR A 106 39.74 0.08 20.49
C THR A 106 39.13 -1.33 20.36
N THR A 107 38.10 -1.63 21.15
CA THR A 107 37.40 -2.92 21.13
C THR A 107 36.16 -2.91 20.24
N GLY A 108 35.69 -1.73 19.81
CA GLY A 108 34.46 -1.60 19.00
C GLY A 108 33.20 -1.29 19.81
N VAL A 109 33.19 -1.59 21.12
CA VAL A 109 31.97 -1.53 21.94
C VAL A 109 31.64 -0.12 22.45
N SER A 110 32.63 0.75 22.60
CA SER A 110 32.40 2.08 23.19
C SER A 110 31.49 2.93 22.29
N ALA A 111 30.85 3.97 22.86
CA ALA A 111 30.06 4.90 22.06
C ALA A 111 30.92 5.61 20.98
N ALA A 112 32.17 5.93 21.31
CA ALA A 112 33.10 6.57 20.38
C ALA A 112 33.51 5.61 19.26
N ASP A 113 33.78 4.33 19.59
CA ASP A 113 34.14 3.30 18.61
C ASP A 113 32.97 3.02 17.67
N ARG A 114 31.75 2.87 18.21
CA ARG A 114 30.53 2.70 17.41
C ARG A 114 30.24 3.92 16.53
N ALA A 115 30.42 5.14 17.03
CA ALA A 115 30.30 6.37 16.25
C ALA A 115 31.33 6.43 15.12
N ARG A 116 32.55 5.92 15.34
CA ARG A 116 33.57 5.79 14.28
C ARG A 116 33.15 4.76 13.24
N THR A 117 32.69 3.58 13.65
CA THR A 117 32.22 2.52 12.74
C THR A 117 31.10 3.00 11.83
N VAL A 118 30.04 3.60 12.37
CA VAL A 118 28.91 4.05 11.53
C VAL A 118 29.32 5.16 10.55
N ARG A 119 30.27 6.03 10.92
CA ARG A 119 30.83 7.03 10.00
C ARG A 119 31.65 6.39 8.88
N VAL A 120 32.41 5.32 9.15
CA VAL A 120 33.11 4.54 8.12
C VAL A 120 32.13 3.85 7.18
N LEU A 121 31.03 3.29 7.69
CA LEU A 121 29.97 2.72 6.85
C LEU A 121 29.35 3.76 5.90
N ALA A 122 29.21 5.00 6.35
CA ALA A 122 28.63 6.09 5.57
C ALA A 122 29.62 6.82 4.65
N ASP A 123 30.93 6.64 4.84
CA ASP A 123 31.96 7.35 4.09
C ASP A 123 32.06 6.80 2.65
N PRO A 124 31.86 7.65 1.61
CA PRO A 124 32.00 7.23 0.21
C PRO A 124 33.42 6.76 -0.15
N GLY A 125 34.43 7.22 0.58
CA GLY A 125 35.83 6.84 0.39
C GLY A 125 36.19 5.49 1.01
N SER A 126 35.34 4.92 1.86
CA SER A 126 35.63 3.64 2.50
C SER A 126 35.54 2.45 1.53
N ALA A 127 36.34 1.43 1.82
CA ALA A 127 36.43 0.19 1.09
C ALA A 127 36.15 -1.00 2.03
N PRO A 128 35.95 -2.22 1.50
CA PRO A 128 35.78 -3.42 2.33
C PRO A 128 36.90 -3.61 3.37
N ASP A 129 38.14 -3.23 3.03
CA ASP A 129 39.31 -3.32 3.90
C ASP A 129 39.32 -2.26 5.01
N ASP A 130 38.44 -1.27 5.03
CA ASP A 130 38.31 -0.34 6.16
C ASP A 130 37.47 -0.92 7.31
N LEU A 131 36.93 -2.12 7.13
CA LEU A 131 36.07 -2.80 8.08
C LEU A 131 36.68 -4.14 8.53
N VAL A 132 36.33 -4.54 9.75
CA VAL A 132 36.58 -5.88 10.30
C VAL A 132 35.25 -6.55 10.64
N ARG A 133 35.24 -7.89 10.54
CA ARG A 133 34.05 -8.72 10.78
C ARG A 133 34.49 -9.95 11.61
N PRO A 134 33.75 -10.36 12.65
CA PRO A 134 32.58 -9.67 13.21
C PRO A 134 32.94 -8.33 13.87
N GLY A 135 31.92 -7.52 14.18
CA GLY A 135 32.04 -6.29 14.97
C GLY A 135 30.78 -5.99 15.79
N HIS A 136 30.58 -4.74 16.18
CA HIS A 136 29.55 -4.33 17.15
C HIS A 136 28.48 -3.39 16.60
N ILE A 137 28.56 -3.02 15.31
CA ILE A 137 27.45 -2.42 14.56
C ILE A 137 26.82 -3.49 13.69
N PHE A 138 25.49 -3.47 13.57
CA PHE A 138 24.72 -4.41 12.77
C PHE A 138 24.13 -3.72 11.54
N PRO A 139 24.80 -3.76 10.37
CA PRO A 139 24.24 -3.16 9.17
C PRO A 139 23.00 -3.92 8.71
N LEU A 140 22.01 -3.19 8.18
CA LEU A 140 20.75 -3.75 7.70
C LEU A 140 20.55 -3.38 6.22
N ARG A 141 20.12 -4.33 5.40
CA ARG A 141 19.82 -4.08 3.99
C ARG A 141 18.38 -3.58 3.83
N ALA A 142 18.19 -2.31 3.51
CA ALA A 142 16.88 -1.81 3.13
C ALA A 142 16.45 -2.39 1.77
N ARG A 143 15.15 -2.69 1.63
CA ARG A 143 14.57 -3.08 0.34
C ARG A 143 14.59 -1.91 -0.64
N GLU A 144 14.71 -2.23 -1.92
CA GLU A 144 14.43 -1.27 -2.99
C GLU A 144 12.96 -0.83 -2.91
N GLY A 145 12.69 0.41 -3.33
CA GLY A 145 11.40 1.08 -3.12
C GLY A 145 11.19 1.63 -1.69
N GLY A 146 11.99 1.20 -0.71
CA GLY A 146 11.96 1.74 0.66
C GLY A 146 10.63 1.45 1.36
N ILE A 147 10.12 2.41 2.12
CA ILE A 147 8.91 2.21 2.95
C ILE A 147 7.66 1.86 2.14
N LEU A 148 7.65 2.21 0.85
CA LEU A 148 6.56 1.90 -0.07
C LEU A 148 6.50 0.42 -0.44
N THR A 149 7.61 -0.30 -0.27
CA THR A 149 7.71 -1.75 -0.52
C THR A 149 7.72 -2.55 0.79
N ARG A 150 8.33 -2.02 1.85
CA ARG A 150 8.29 -2.60 3.20
C ARG A 150 8.20 -1.49 4.25
N ARG A 151 7.09 -1.47 4.97
CA ARG A 151 6.80 -0.51 6.06
C ARG A 151 7.57 -0.85 7.34
N GLY A 152 8.90 -0.81 7.30
CA GLY A 152 9.80 -1.09 8.44
C GLY A 152 10.73 0.08 8.75
N HIS A 153 11.25 0.12 9.99
CA HIS A 153 12.18 1.17 10.44
C HIS A 153 13.49 1.19 9.65
N THR A 154 13.95 0.02 9.16
CA THR A 154 15.11 -0.09 8.25
C THR A 154 14.91 0.76 6.99
N GLU A 155 13.80 0.56 6.28
CA GLU A 155 13.48 1.34 5.09
C GLU A 155 13.22 2.81 5.42
N ALA A 156 12.53 3.09 6.53
CA ALA A 156 12.24 4.45 6.97
C ALA A 156 13.52 5.24 7.20
N ALA A 157 14.52 4.66 7.87
CA ALA A 157 15.81 5.30 8.10
C ALA A 157 16.53 5.63 6.77
N VAL A 158 16.58 4.70 5.82
CA VAL A 158 17.22 4.93 4.52
C VAL A 158 16.49 5.99 3.69
N ASP A 159 15.15 5.97 3.67
CA ASP A 159 14.36 6.96 2.96
C ASP A 159 14.49 8.35 3.58
N LEU A 160 14.47 8.45 4.91
CA LEU A 160 14.72 9.69 5.64
C LEU A 160 16.11 10.26 5.33
N MET A 161 17.15 9.42 5.24
CA MET A 161 18.47 9.89 4.86
C MET A 161 18.46 10.49 3.43
N ARG A 162 17.85 9.79 2.47
CA ARG A 162 17.75 10.28 1.08
C ARG A 162 16.97 11.60 1.00
N LEU A 163 15.80 11.67 1.64
CA LEU A 163 14.93 12.85 1.65
C LEU A 163 15.53 14.04 2.40
N SER A 164 16.45 13.79 3.32
CA SER A 164 17.23 14.83 4.01
C SER A 164 18.55 15.16 3.31
N GLY A 165 18.86 14.57 2.15
CA GLY A 165 20.11 14.85 1.42
C GLY A 165 21.36 14.26 2.08
N ASN A 166 21.21 13.35 3.04
CA ASN A 166 22.29 12.58 3.63
C ASN A 166 22.62 11.35 2.76
N ARG A 167 23.81 10.74 2.94
CA ARG A 167 24.08 9.41 2.38
C ARG A 167 23.05 8.42 2.90
N PRO A 168 22.63 7.43 2.10
CA PRO A 168 21.56 6.48 2.44
C PRO A 168 22.04 5.41 3.44
N VAL A 169 22.67 5.86 4.53
CA VAL A 169 23.23 5.12 5.65
C VAL A 169 22.78 5.83 6.93
N GLY A 170 21.84 5.22 7.64
CA GLY A 170 21.36 5.71 8.93
C GLY A 170 21.98 4.97 10.09
N VAL A 171 21.65 5.42 11.30
CA VAL A 171 21.75 4.64 12.54
C VAL A 171 20.33 4.48 13.06
N LEU A 172 19.94 3.26 13.46
CA LEU A 172 18.68 3.01 14.17
C LEU A 172 18.90 2.19 15.43
N VAL A 173 18.08 2.42 16.44
CA VAL A 173 17.96 1.56 17.62
C VAL A 173 16.63 1.75 18.33
N GLU A 174 16.03 0.65 18.79
CA GLU A 174 14.72 0.61 19.43
C GLU A 174 14.79 1.12 20.88
N VAL A 175 13.87 2.02 21.24
CA VAL A 175 13.83 2.66 22.56
C VAL A 175 13.16 1.76 23.60
N ILE A 176 13.74 1.69 24.79
CA ILE A 176 13.22 0.91 25.92
C ILE A 176 12.92 1.81 27.12
N ASN A 177 12.03 1.34 27.98
CA ASN A 177 11.79 1.88 29.31
C ASN A 177 12.84 1.33 30.30
N ASP A 178 12.99 2.00 31.44
CA ASP A 178 13.92 1.58 32.52
C ASP A 178 13.59 0.20 33.12
N ASP A 179 12.34 -0.26 32.98
CA ASP A 179 11.90 -1.60 33.40
C ASP A 179 12.22 -2.70 32.38
N GLY A 180 12.86 -2.34 31.25
CA GLY A 180 13.22 -3.24 30.17
C GLY A 180 12.11 -3.53 29.16
N THR A 181 10.92 -2.94 29.33
CA THR A 181 9.85 -3.03 28.32
C THR A 181 10.10 -2.07 27.15
N MET A 182 9.54 -2.37 25.98
CA MET A 182 9.64 -1.47 24.83
C MET A 182 8.81 -0.19 25.04
N ALA A 183 9.40 0.96 24.72
CA ALA A 183 8.73 2.26 24.87
C ALA A 183 7.57 2.38 23.86
N ARG A 184 6.39 2.75 24.36
CA ARG A 184 5.18 2.95 23.55
C ARG A 184 5.03 4.42 23.16
N ARG A 185 4.15 4.70 22.20
CA ARG A 185 3.95 6.04 21.61
C ARG A 185 3.91 7.19 22.62
N HIS A 186 3.20 7.05 23.74
CA HIS A 186 3.14 8.11 24.76
C HIS A 186 4.48 8.36 25.45
N GLN A 187 5.21 7.30 25.85
CA GLN A 187 6.56 7.38 26.43
C GLN A 187 7.56 7.96 25.42
N LEU A 188 7.46 7.54 24.16
CA LEU A 188 8.29 8.07 23.07
C LEU A 188 8.04 9.55 22.86
N ARG A 189 6.78 10.00 22.97
CA ARG A 189 6.44 11.43 22.88
C ARG A 189 7.04 12.24 24.01
N GLU A 190 6.99 11.72 25.24
CA GLU A 190 7.62 12.34 26.41
C GLU A 190 9.15 12.47 26.23
N LEU A 191 9.80 11.41 25.76
CA LEU A 191 11.24 11.42 25.44
C LEU A 191 11.55 12.44 24.34
N ALA A 192 10.75 12.45 23.28
CA ALA A 192 10.89 13.35 22.14
C ALA A 192 10.78 14.82 22.58
N ASP A 193 9.80 15.14 23.42
CA ASP A 193 9.60 16.49 23.95
C ASP A 193 10.74 16.90 24.92
N ALA A 194 11.19 15.99 25.79
CA ALA A 194 12.28 16.24 26.73
C ALA A 194 13.62 16.53 26.05
N HIS A 195 13.85 15.96 24.86
CA HIS A 195 15.10 16.10 24.10
C HIS A 195 14.96 16.90 22.81
N ALA A 196 13.81 17.57 22.59
CA ALA A 196 13.51 18.35 21.40
C ALA A 196 13.76 17.59 20.07
N MET A 197 13.37 16.31 20.05
CA MET A 197 13.46 15.45 18.87
C MET A 197 12.10 15.43 18.15
N PRO A 198 12.05 15.66 16.83
CA PRO A 198 10.84 15.39 16.06
C PRO A 198 10.47 13.91 16.13
N MET A 199 9.18 13.62 16.30
CA MET A 199 8.62 12.27 16.29
C MET A 199 7.60 12.16 15.16
N ILE A 200 7.82 11.23 14.24
CA ILE A 200 6.94 10.98 13.10
C ILE A 200 6.51 9.51 13.04
N SER A 201 5.48 9.21 12.24
CA SER A 201 5.08 7.82 11.96
C SER A 201 5.56 7.35 10.58
N ILE A 202 5.75 6.03 10.42
CA ILE A 202 5.97 5.40 9.10
C ILE A 202 4.81 5.77 8.14
N SER A 203 3.57 5.78 8.65
CA SER A 203 2.38 6.19 7.90
C SER A 203 2.45 7.62 7.37
N ASP A 204 3.01 8.56 8.16
CA ASP A 204 3.20 9.94 7.72
C ASP A 204 4.32 10.07 6.69
N LEU A 205 5.42 9.34 6.88
CA LEU A 205 6.51 9.30 5.90
C LEU A 205 6.04 8.70 4.56
N GLU A 206 5.25 7.63 4.60
CA GLU A 206 4.64 7.01 3.42
C GLU A 206 3.81 8.02 2.64
N ARG A 207 2.91 8.70 3.34
CA ARG A 207 2.07 9.75 2.75
C ARG A 207 2.92 10.89 2.20
N TYR A 208 3.96 11.32 2.92
CA TYR A 208 4.87 12.37 2.47
C TYR A 208 5.53 12.01 1.15
N ARG A 209 6.05 10.78 1.00
CA ARG A 209 6.66 10.31 -0.24
C ARG A 209 5.66 10.32 -1.40
N TRP A 210 4.45 9.79 -1.22
CA TRP A 210 3.40 9.83 -2.26
C TRP A 210 3.01 11.25 -2.71
N LEU A 211 3.07 12.22 -1.80
CA LEU A 211 2.73 13.61 -2.10
C LEU A 211 3.85 14.36 -2.82
N HIS A 212 5.11 14.07 -2.50
CA HIS A 212 6.27 14.88 -2.92
C HIS A 212 7.19 14.21 -3.95
N GLU A 213 7.09 12.90 -4.16
CA GLU A 213 7.85 12.19 -5.18
C GLU A 213 6.99 11.89 -6.42
N GLU A 214 7.63 11.80 -7.59
CA GLU A 214 7.04 11.26 -8.81
C GLU A 214 7.26 9.75 -8.82
N LEU A 215 6.24 8.97 -8.44
CA LEU A 215 6.32 7.50 -8.31
C LEU A 215 5.58 6.76 -9.42
N VAL A 216 5.03 7.48 -10.39
CA VAL A 216 4.49 6.95 -11.64
C VAL A 216 5.19 7.59 -12.82
N GLU A 217 5.37 6.83 -13.90
CA GLU A 217 5.86 7.33 -15.17
C GLU A 217 4.88 6.97 -16.29
N GLU A 218 4.55 7.92 -17.17
CA GLU A 218 3.85 7.61 -18.42
C GLU A 218 4.82 6.92 -19.37
N VAL A 219 4.49 5.69 -19.75
CA VAL A 219 5.29 4.87 -20.67
C VAL A 219 4.90 5.17 -22.12
N VAL A 220 3.60 5.28 -22.38
CA VAL A 220 3.06 5.56 -23.72
C VAL A 220 1.64 6.11 -23.62
N SER A 221 1.27 6.95 -24.59
CA SER A 221 -0.11 7.33 -24.84
C SER A 221 -0.53 7.02 -26.28
N ALA A 222 -1.80 6.66 -26.46
CA ALA A 222 -2.38 6.31 -27.75
C ALA A 222 -3.85 6.72 -27.84
N HIS A 223 -4.30 7.03 -29.04
CA HIS A 223 -5.72 7.20 -29.32
C HIS A 223 -6.44 5.84 -29.25
N LEU A 224 -7.53 5.77 -28.49
CA LEU A 224 -8.31 4.56 -28.27
C LEU A 224 -9.80 4.81 -28.56
N PRO A 225 -10.28 4.54 -29.79
CA PRO A 225 -11.69 4.55 -30.09
C PRO A 225 -12.35 3.33 -29.43
N THR A 226 -13.49 3.54 -28.78
CA THR A 226 -14.26 2.48 -28.11
C THR A 226 -15.73 2.56 -28.49
N ALA A 227 -16.49 1.51 -28.21
CA ALA A 227 -17.95 1.53 -28.35
C ALA A 227 -18.63 2.61 -27.47
N HIS A 228 -17.92 3.12 -26.45
CA HIS A 228 -18.43 4.12 -25.51
C HIS A 228 -17.97 5.54 -25.86
N GLY A 229 -17.11 5.73 -26.86
CA GLY A 229 -16.61 7.03 -27.28
C GLY A 229 -15.10 7.07 -27.53
N GLU A 230 -14.60 8.28 -27.77
CA GLU A 230 -13.20 8.56 -28.09
C GLU A 230 -12.39 8.88 -26.82
N PHE A 231 -11.30 8.13 -26.63
CA PHE A 231 -10.39 8.32 -25.50
C PHE A 231 -8.94 8.47 -25.96
N THR A 232 -8.14 9.11 -25.12
CA THR A 232 -6.68 8.94 -25.11
C THR A 232 -6.35 7.98 -23.98
N ALA A 233 -5.74 6.86 -24.31
CA ALA A 233 -5.24 5.87 -23.36
C ALA A 233 -3.82 6.24 -22.97
N HIS A 234 -3.56 6.43 -21.68
CA HIS A 234 -2.25 6.63 -21.08
C HIS A 234 -1.88 5.37 -20.30
N ALA A 235 -0.80 4.70 -20.69
CA ALA A 235 -0.23 3.58 -19.94
C ALA A 235 0.86 4.12 -19.03
N LEU A 236 0.69 3.94 -17.72
CA LEU A 236 1.62 4.38 -16.69
C LEU A 236 2.22 3.18 -15.97
N ARG A 237 3.44 3.34 -15.45
CA ARG A 237 4.11 2.34 -14.63
C ARG A 237 4.48 2.92 -13.28
N SER A 238 4.21 2.16 -12.22
CA SER A 238 4.67 2.47 -10.87
C SER A 238 6.18 2.25 -10.77
N ARG A 239 6.89 3.25 -10.28
CA ARG A 239 8.35 3.19 -10.00
C ARG A 239 8.65 2.41 -8.72
N VAL A 240 7.64 2.05 -7.93
CA VAL A 240 7.78 1.32 -6.67
C VAL A 240 7.91 -0.18 -6.90
N ASP A 241 7.02 -0.73 -7.73
CA ASP A 241 6.82 -2.17 -7.90
C ASP A 241 6.68 -2.60 -9.37
N GLY A 242 6.68 -1.65 -10.31
CA GLY A 242 6.53 -1.95 -11.74
C GLY A 242 5.10 -2.18 -12.20
N THR A 243 4.10 -2.07 -11.30
CA THR A 243 2.68 -2.27 -11.64
C THR A 243 2.24 -1.27 -12.72
N GLU A 244 1.55 -1.78 -13.75
CA GLU A 244 1.09 -0.97 -14.88
C GLU A 244 -0.36 -0.54 -14.70
N TYR A 245 -0.65 0.74 -14.95
CA TYR A 245 -1.97 1.34 -14.87
C TYR A 245 -2.39 1.87 -16.23
N LEU A 246 -3.69 1.82 -16.51
CA LEU A 246 -4.28 2.44 -17.69
C LEU A 246 -5.19 3.59 -17.26
N ALA A 247 -4.97 4.77 -17.81
CA ALA A 247 -5.88 5.89 -17.68
C ALA A 247 -6.51 6.25 -19.02
N LEU A 248 -7.84 6.29 -19.09
CA LEU A 248 -8.58 6.70 -20.26
C LEU A 248 -9.07 8.14 -20.05
N VAL A 249 -8.55 9.07 -20.85
CA VAL A 249 -8.90 10.48 -20.80
C VAL A 249 -9.84 10.82 -21.95
N CYS A 250 -10.98 11.42 -21.63
CA CYS A 250 -11.89 12.00 -22.62
C CYS A 250 -11.83 13.53 -22.52
N GLY A 251 -11.69 14.20 -23.68
CA GLY A 251 -11.66 15.66 -23.77
C GLY A 251 -10.41 16.30 -23.15
N ARG A 252 -10.50 17.60 -22.83
CA ARG A 252 -9.41 18.37 -22.22
C ARG A 252 -9.63 18.51 -20.72
N ILE A 253 -8.64 18.10 -19.92
CA ILE A 253 -8.66 18.13 -18.44
C ILE A 253 -7.67 19.13 -17.84
N ALA A 254 -7.11 20.03 -18.65
CA ALA A 254 -5.91 20.81 -18.31
C ALA A 254 -6.08 21.85 -17.17
N ASP A 255 -7.31 22.29 -16.89
CA ASP A 255 -7.60 23.11 -15.71
C ASP A 255 -7.57 22.27 -14.43
N GLY A 256 -7.66 20.95 -14.50
CA GLY A 256 -7.45 20.02 -13.39
C GLY A 256 -8.51 20.04 -12.29
N GLU A 257 -9.56 20.86 -12.42
CA GLU A 257 -10.60 21.02 -11.41
C GLU A 257 -11.90 20.32 -11.79
N ASP A 258 -12.62 19.76 -10.81
CA ASP A 258 -13.94 19.15 -10.98
C ASP A 258 -14.03 18.20 -12.19
N VAL A 259 -13.00 17.36 -12.36
CA VAL A 259 -12.94 16.37 -13.43
C VAL A 259 -13.81 15.18 -13.06
N LEU A 260 -14.75 14.78 -13.92
CA LEU A 260 -15.50 13.54 -13.72
C LEU A 260 -14.53 12.36 -13.77
N ALA A 261 -14.41 11.63 -12.66
CA ALA A 261 -13.42 10.59 -12.53
C ALA A 261 -14.02 9.27 -12.07
N ARG A 262 -13.47 8.16 -12.59
CA ARG A 262 -13.73 6.81 -12.10
C ARG A 262 -12.39 6.13 -11.79
N VAL A 263 -12.17 5.78 -10.53
CA VAL A 263 -11.12 4.81 -10.17
C VAL A 263 -11.75 3.42 -10.19
N HIS A 264 -11.57 2.71 -11.30
CA HIS A 264 -12.07 1.36 -11.49
C HIS A 264 -11.08 0.33 -10.94
N SER A 265 -11.54 -0.53 -10.04
CA SER A 265 -10.74 -1.65 -9.56
C SER A 265 -10.82 -2.76 -10.60
N ALA A 266 -9.67 -3.21 -11.12
CA ALA A 266 -9.64 -4.28 -12.11
C ALA A 266 -10.38 -5.53 -11.62
N CYS A 267 -11.12 -6.16 -12.53
CA CYS A 267 -11.81 -7.41 -12.27
C CYS A 267 -11.91 -8.21 -13.57
N LEU A 268 -10.92 -9.06 -13.85
CA LEU A 268 -10.86 -9.87 -15.07
C LEU A 268 -12.16 -10.64 -15.33
N THR A 269 -12.69 -11.30 -14.30
CA THR A 269 -13.91 -12.10 -14.42
C THR A 269 -15.14 -11.24 -14.75
N GLY A 270 -15.24 -10.03 -14.19
CA GLY A 270 -16.38 -9.14 -14.41
C GLY A 270 -16.25 -8.30 -15.67
N ASP A 271 -15.08 -7.71 -15.88
CA ASP A 271 -14.80 -6.72 -16.92
C ASP A 271 -14.61 -7.38 -18.28
N VAL A 272 -13.89 -8.50 -18.35
CA VAL A 272 -13.56 -9.19 -19.61
C VAL A 272 -14.50 -10.35 -19.88
N LEU A 273 -14.75 -11.21 -18.88
CA LEU A 273 -15.55 -12.43 -19.05
C LEU A 273 -17.04 -12.24 -18.76
N SER A 274 -17.47 -11.03 -18.38
CA SER A 274 -18.87 -10.70 -18.09
C SER A 274 -19.53 -11.59 -17.03
N SER A 275 -18.77 -11.99 -16.00
CA SER A 275 -19.29 -12.79 -14.89
C SER A 275 -20.46 -12.08 -14.19
N LEU A 276 -21.53 -12.84 -13.93
CA LEU A 276 -22.72 -12.36 -13.24
C LEU A 276 -22.56 -12.32 -11.71
N ARG A 277 -21.49 -12.93 -11.15
CA ARG A 277 -21.18 -12.95 -9.70
C ARG A 277 -20.77 -11.58 -9.13
N CYS A 278 -20.52 -10.61 -9.99
CA CYS A 278 -20.24 -9.23 -9.59
C CYS A 278 -20.88 -8.27 -10.59
N ASP A 279 -20.81 -6.98 -10.30
CA ASP A 279 -21.33 -5.91 -11.16
C ASP A 279 -20.21 -5.05 -11.78
N CYS A 280 -18.95 -5.50 -11.71
CA CYS A 280 -17.79 -4.72 -12.16
C CYS A 280 -17.84 -4.34 -13.64
N GLY A 281 -18.12 -5.30 -14.54
CA GLY A 281 -18.16 -5.03 -15.98
C GLY A 281 -19.23 -4.02 -16.39
N PRO A 282 -20.51 -4.18 -15.96
CA PRO A 282 -21.54 -3.16 -16.14
C PRO A 282 -21.15 -1.78 -15.58
N GLN A 283 -20.53 -1.72 -14.39
CA GLN A 283 -20.05 -0.46 -13.82
C GLN A 283 -18.93 0.20 -14.66
N LEU A 284 -18.01 -0.58 -15.23
CA LEU A 284 -16.95 -0.08 -16.11
C LEU A 284 -17.55 0.61 -17.34
N ARG A 285 -18.48 -0.07 -18.03
CA ARG A 285 -19.16 0.47 -19.21
C ARG A 285 -19.95 1.74 -18.88
N ALA A 286 -20.75 1.72 -17.81
CA ALA A 286 -21.52 2.88 -17.38
C ALA A 286 -20.62 4.09 -17.06
N ALA A 287 -19.45 3.86 -16.47
CA ALA A 287 -18.49 4.93 -16.21
C ALA A 287 -17.88 5.50 -17.51
N MET A 288 -17.49 4.64 -18.46
CA MET A 288 -16.99 5.09 -19.76
C MET A 288 -18.04 5.90 -20.53
N GLU A 289 -19.29 5.44 -20.55
CA GLU A 289 -20.42 6.13 -21.18
C GLU A 289 -20.69 7.49 -20.53
N ALA A 290 -20.71 7.56 -19.19
CA ALA A 290 -20.92 8.81 -18.47
C ALA A 290 -19.79 9.82 -18.75
N ILE A 291 -18.53 9.37 -18.75
CA ILE A 291 -17.37 10.22 -19.05
C ILE A 291 -17.43 10.73 -20.49
N SER A 292 -17.75 9.86 -21.44
CA SER A 292 -17.89 10.21 -22.85
C SER A 292 -19.04 11.19 -23.09
N ALA A 293 -20.21 10.95 -22.49
CA ALA A 293 -21.37 11.82 -22.58
C ALA A 293 -21.10 13.22 -21.97
N ARG A 294 -20.27 13.28 -20.92
CA ARG A 294 -19.80 14.55 -20.34
C ARG A 294 -18.82 15.28 -21.26
N GLY A 295 -18.12 14.56 -22.14
CA GLY A 295 -17.08 15.05 -23.03
C GLY A 295 -15.79 15.47 -22.31
N ARG A 296 -15.68 15.17 -21.02
CA ARG A 296 -14.57 15.55 -20.14
C ARG A 296 -14.51 14.65 -18.92
N GLY A 297 -13.46 13.85 -18.80
CA GLY A 297 -13.26 13.00 -17.62
C GLY A 297 -12.10 12.01 -17.76
N VAL A 298 -11.85 11.29 -16.67
CA VAL A 298 -10.77 10.30 -16.57
C VAL A 298 -11.25 9.01 -15.93
N LEU A 299 -10.99 7.87 -16.57
CA LEU A 299 -11.11 6.57 -15.95
C LEU A 299 -9.73 6.01 -15.66
N VAL A 300 -9.41 5.75 -14.40
CA VAL A 300 -8.18 5.04 -13.99
C VAL A 300 -8.54 3.58 -13.73
N TYR A 301 -7.95 2.67 -14.50
CA TYR A 301 -8.06 1.24 -14.32
C TYR A 301 -6.89 0.74 -13.45
N ALA A 302 -7.18 0.45 -12.18
CA ALA A 302 -6.20 0.00 -11.19
C ALA A 302 -6.05 -1.52 -11.26
N SER A 303 -5.02 -1.97 -11.97
CA SER A 303 -4.73 -3.37 -12.31
C SER A 303 -4.43 -4.25 -11.09
N ASP A 304 -3.78 -3.67 -10.06
CA ASP A 304 -3.45 -4.30 -8.79
C ASP A 304 -4.65 -4.53 -7.87
N HIS A 305 -5.83 -4.00 -8.21
CA HIS A 305 -7.02 -4.15 -7.38
C HIS A 305 -7.80 -5.45 -7.60
N GLU A 306 -7.35 -6.35 -8.47
CA GLU A 306 -8.00 -7.65 -8.69
C GLU A 306 -8.21 -8.40 -7.37
N GLY A 307 -9.41 -8.95 -7.18
CA GLY A 307 -9.78 -9.64 -5.95
C GLY A 307 -9.78 -8.76 -4.70
N ARG A 308 -9.81 -7.42 -4.82
CA ARG A 308 -9.55 -6.47 -3.72
C ARG A 308 -8.08 -6.45 -3.28
N GLY A 309 -7.17 -6.62 -4.23
CA GLY A 309 -5.73 -6.56 -4.00
C GLY A 309 -5.09 -7.90 -3.59
N ILE A 310 -5.87 -8.98 -3.55
CA ILE A 310 -5.35 -10.35 -3.31
C ILE A 310 -4.98 -11.07 -4.62
N GLY A 311 -5.33 -10.49 -5.78
CA GLY A 311 -5.08 -11.07 -7.08
C GLY A 311 -6.09 -12.15 -7.49
N LEU A 312 -5.95 -12.62 -8.73
CA LEU A 312 -6.93 -13.51 -9.37
C LEU A 312 -7.00 -14.89 -8.72
N ILE A 313 -5.85 -15.48 -8.39
CA ILE A 313 -5.79 -16.85 -7.86
C ILE A 313 -6.52 -16.91 -6.50
N ASP A 314 -6.20 -16.00 -5.59
CA ASP A 314 -6.80 -15.98 -4.26
C ASP A 314 -8.27 -15.57 -4.28
N LYS A 315 -8.68 -14.71 -5.23
CA LYS A 315 -10.09 -14.46 -5.51
C LYS A 315 -10.84 -15.74 -5.88
N LEU A 316 -10.28 -16.58 -6.75
CA LEU A 316 -10.93 -17.83 -7.15
C LEU A 316 -10.95 -18.85 -6.01
N ARG A 317 -9.93 -18.88 -5.16
CA ARG A 317 -9.97 -19.66 -3.89
C ARG A 317 -11.09 -19.17 -2.98
N ALA A 318 -11.26 -17.86 -2.84
CA ALA A 318 -12.35 -17.30 -2.04
C ALA A 318 -13.73 -17.65 -2.64
N TYR A 319 -13.86 -17.74 -3.96
CA TYR A 319 -15.09 -18.23 -4.60
C TYR A 319 -15.38 -19.69 -4.29
N ALA A 320 -14.37 -20.57 -4.32
CA ALA A 320 -14.55 -21.98 -3.95
C ALA A 320 -15.07 -22.12 -2.51
N LEU A 321 -14.52 -21.35 -1.56
CA LEU A 321 -15.02 -21.32 -0.18
C LEU A 321 -16.43 -20.73 -0.06
N GLN A 322 -16.80 -19.77 -0.92
CA GLN A 322 -18.16 -19.22 -0.94
C GLN A 322 -19.18 -20.24 -1.44
N GLU A 323 -18.80 -21.12 -2.37
CA GLU A 323 -19.64 -22.23 -2.82
C GLU A 323 -19.90 -23.25 -1.70
N GLU A 324 -19.02 -23.31 -0.70
CA GLU A 324 -19.19 -24.10 0.53
C GLU A 324 -20.01 -23.36 1.61
N GLY A 325 -20.54 -22.17 1.31
CA GLY A 325 -21.45 -21.41 2.16
C GLY A 325 -20.80 -20.28 2.98
N MET A 326 -19.51 -20.00 2.79
CA MET A 326 -18.89 -18.81 3.38
C MET A 326 -19.30 -17.55 2.62
N ASP A 327 -19.31 -16.40 3.30
CA ASP A 327 -19.41 -15.13 2.57
C ASP A 327 -18.03 -14.60 2.14
N THR A 328 -18.01 -13.50 1.39
CA THR A 328 -16.76 -12.95 0.85
C THR A 328 -15.74 -12.56 1.92
N LEU A 329 -16.18 -12.06 3.08
CA LEU A 329 -15.25 -11.64 4.13
C LEU A 329 -14.68 -12.86 4.84
N ASP A 330 -15.55 -13.80 5.19
CA ASP A 330 -15.18 -14.98 5.96
C ASP A 330 -14.27 -15.91 5.14
N ALA A 331 -14.50 -16.01 3.82
CA ALA A 331 -13.61 -16.72 2.90
C ALA A 331 -12.20 -16.12 2.85
N ASN A 332 -12.07 -14.78 2.80
CA ASN A 332 -10.75 -14.14 2.82
C ASN A 332 -10.02 -14.37 4.15
N VAL A 333 -10.74 -14.27 5.27
CA VAL A 333 -10.17 -14.54 6.60
C VAL A 333 -9.72 -16.00 6.73
N ALA A 334 -10.50 -16.95 6.21
CA ALA A 334 -10.15 -18.37 6.21
C ALA A 334 -8.86 -18.66 5.40
N LEU A 335 -8.61 -17.88 4.34
CA LEU A 335 -7.38 -17.94 3.54
C LEU A 335 -6.19 -17.20 4.17
N GLY A 336 -6.37 -16.56 5.34
CA GLY A 336 -5.35 -15.73 5.97
C GLY A 336 -5.09 -14.40 5.25
N LEU A 337 -6.06 -13.94 4.44
CA LEU A 337 -5.96 -12.74 3.62
C LEU A 337 -6.68 -11.55 4.28
N PRO A 338 -6.23 -10.31 4.02
CA PRO A 338 -6.97 -9.14 4.46
C PRO A 338 -8.35 -9.06 3.79
N ALA A 339 -9.30 -8.44 4.48
CA ALA A 339 -10.62 -8.13 3.96
C ALA A 339 -10.58 -7.28 2.68
N ASP A 340 -9.66 -6.31 2.65
CA ASP A 340 -9.40 -5.41 1.55
C ASP A 340 -7.93 -4.97 1.60
N ALA A 341 -7.17 -5.28 0.56
CA ALA A 341 -5.75 -4.92 0.45
C ALA A 341 -5.53 -3.70 -0.46
N ARG A 342 -6.60 -3.08 -0.97
CA ARG A 342 -6.46 -2.02 -1.98
C ARG A 342 -5.86 -0.76 -1.39
N SER A 343 -4.93 -0.17 -2.14
CA SER A 343 -4.40 1.17 -1.89
C SER A 343 -4.75 2.08 -3.05
N TYR A 344 -5.30 3.26 -2.76
CA TYR A 344 -5.62 4.25 -3.79
C TYR A 344 -4.48 5.24 -4.06
N ALA A 345 -3.29 5.02 -3.47
CA ALA A 345 -2.15 5.92 -3.57
C ALA A 345 -1.66 6.11 -5.01
N THR A 346 -1.41 4.99 -5.71
CA THR A 346 -0.97 5.03 -7.10
C THR A 346 -2.04 5.62 -8.01
N ALA A 347 -3.31 5.28 -7.81
CA ALA A 347 -4.43 5.84 -8.58
C ALA A 347 -4.54 7.37 -8.39
N ALA A 348 -4.36 7.87 -7.17
CA ALA A 348 -4.30 9.31 -6.91
C ALA A 348 -3.11 9.96 -7.62
N GLN A 349 -1.96 9.30 -7.63
CA GLN A 349 -0.77 9.82 -8.31
C GLN A 349 -0.91 9.80 -9.84
N VAL A 350 -1.57 8.80 -10.42
CA VAL A 350 -1.94 8.78 -11.85
C VAL A 350 -2.80 9.99 -12.18
N LEU A 351 -3.83 10.28 -11.37
CA LEU A 351 -4.67 11.47 -11.56
C LEU A 351 -3.84 12.77 -11.49
N ARG A 352 -2.97 12.90 -10.49
CA ARG A 352 -2.09 14.06 -10.35
C ARG A 352 -1.10 14.20 -11.51
N HIS A 353 -0.56 13.09 -12.01
CA HIS A 353 0.33 13.06 -13.17
C HIS A 353 -0.37 13.60 -14.43
N LEU A 354 -1.65 13.27 -14.61
CA LEU A 354 -2.49 13.80 -15.68
C LEU A 354 -2.94 15.27 -15.46
N GLY A 355 -2.49 15.91 -14.37
CA GLY A 355 -2.83 17.29 -14.02
C GLY A 355 -4.14 17.45 -13.25
N VAL A 356 -4.79 16.36 -12.83
CA VAL A 356 -6.05 16.39 -12.08
C VAL A 356 -5.79 16.69 -10.60
N ARG A 357 -6.41 17.76 -10.09
CA ARG A 357 -6.31 18.21 -8.69
C ARG A 357 -7.59 17.98 -7.91
N SER A 358 -8.74 18.09 -8.56
CA SER A 358 -10.03 17.79 -7.96
C SER A 358 -10.97 17.03 -8.89
N VAL A 359 -11.82 16.18 -8.30
CA VAL A 359 -12.71 15.27 -9.02
C VAL A 359 -14.14 15.30 -8.52
N GLU A 360 -15.07 15.09 -9.45
CA GLU A 360 -16.38 14.50 -9.18
C GLU A 360 -16.22 12.99 -9.30
N LEU A 361 -16.25 12.26 -8.18
CA LEU A 361 -15.87 10.85 -8.14
C LEU A 361 -17.08 9.93 -8.34
N MET A 362 -17.06 9.12 -9.40
CA MET A 362 -18.04 8.07 -9.65
C MET A 362 -17.79 6.85 -8.76
N THR A 363 -18.40 6.80 -7.57
CA THR A 363 -18.21 5.71 -6.60
C THR A 363 -19.39 5.55 -5.64
N ASN A 364 -19.59 4.31 -5.18
CA ASN A 364 -20.45 3.99 -4.03
C ASN A 364 -19.62 3.61 -2.79
N ASN A 365 -18.30 3.73 -2.85
CA ASN A 365 -17.37 3.37 -1.79
C ASN A 365 -16.74 4.64 -1.16
N PRO A 366 -17.10 5.00 0.08
CA PRO A 366 -16.47 6.11 0.81
C PRO A 366 -14.95 5.96 1.02
N ASP A 367 -14.41 4.76 1.12
CA ASP A 367 -12.96 4.55 1.30
C ASP A 367 -12.16 5.00 0.08
N LYS A 368 -12.76 4.97 -1.13
CA LYS A 368 -12.13 5.55 -2.33
C LYS A 368 -11.97 7.06 -2.20
N VAL A 369 -12.94 7.73 -1.59
CA VAL A 369 -12.91 9.18 -1.34
C VAL A 369 -11.76 9.49 -0.40
N ALA A 370 -11.76 8.87 0.78
CA ALA A 370 -10.72 9.06 1.78
C ALA A 370 -9.32 8.70 1.23
N GLY A 371 -9.24 7.64 0.42
CA GLY A 371 -8.01 7.22 -0.24
C GLY A 371 -7.45 8.28 -1.20
N LEU A 372 -8.27 8.85 -2.07
CA LEU A 372 -7.83 9.90 -3.00
C LEU A 372 -7.45 11.19 -2.28
N GLU A 373 -8.26 11.61 -1.30
CA GLU A 373 -7.99 12.84 -0.53
C GLU A 373 -6.70 12.73 0.27
N ARG A 374 -6.45 11.57 0.89
CA ARG A 374 -5.21 11.28 1.63
C ARG A 374 -3.96 11.48 0.78
N TYR A 375 -4.05 11.23 -0.53
CA TYR A 375 -2.94 11.30 -1.48
C TYR A 375 -3.04 12.49 -2.45
N GLY A 376 -3.77 13.54 -2.06
CA GLY A 376 -3.67 14.86 -2.66
C GLY A 376 -4.60 15.12 -3.84
N VAL A 377 -5.64 14.31 -4.02
CA VAL A 377 -6.72 14.57 -5.00
C VAL A 377 -8.00 14.92 -4.23
N SER A 378 -8.47 16.16 -4.38
CA SER A 378 -9.69 16.62 -3.68
C SER A 378 -10.94 16.01 -4.30
N VAL A 379 -11.83 15.42 -3.51
CA VAL A 379 -13.11 14.90 -4.00
C VAL A 379 -14.22 15.89 -3.67
N ARG A 380 -14.73 16.58 -4.69
CA ARG A 380 -15.67 17.70 -4.53
C ARG A 380 -17.10 17.24 -4.35
N SER A 381 -17.43 16.14 -5.03
CA SER A 381 -18.72 15.48 -4.95
C SER A 381 -18.55 14.00 -5.29
N MET A 382 -19.50 13.20 -4.80
CA MET A 382 -19.67 11.81 -5.21
C MET A 382 -20.85 11.70 -6.14
N THR A 383 -20.65 11.03 -7.27
CA THR A 383 -21.74 10.64 -8.17
C THR A 383 -21.93 9.13 -8.04
N PRO A 384 -23.10 8.65 -7.58
CA PRO A 384 -23.33 7.23 -7.40
C PRO A 384 -23.12 6.45 -8.70
N THR A 385 -22.47 5.29 -8.59
CA THR A 385 -22.39 4.37 -9.72
C THR A 385 -23.69 3.56 -9.79
N PRO A 386 -24.28 3.34 -10.97
CA PRO A 386 -25.44 2.46 -11.09
C PRO A 386 -25.14 1.06 -10.53
N THR A 387 -26.12 0.50 -9.82
CA THR A 387 -26.05 -0.86 -9.25
C THR A 387 -26.75 -1.83 -10.21
N PHE A 388 -26.07 -2.90 -10.60
CA PHE A 388 -26.59 -3.91 -11.52
C PHE A 388 -26.78 -5.25 -10.80
N ALA A 389 -27.83 -5.32 -9.98
CA ALA A 389 -28.16 -6.52 -9.22
C ALA A 389 -28.82 -7.58 -10.11
N ASN A 390 -28.48 -8.84 -9.87
CA ASN A 390 -29.12 -10.03 -10.45
C ASN A 390 -29.09 -11.17 -9.40
N GLY A 391 -29.69 -12.32 -9.74
CA GLY A 391 -29.76 -13.46 -8.80
C GLY A 391 -28.40 -13.97 -8.30
N GLU A 392 -27.36 -13.91 -9.12
CA GLU A 392 -26.02 -14.44 -8.83
C GLU A 392 -25.17 -13.50 -7.94
N ASN A 393 -25.47 -12.20 -7.89
CA ASN A 393 -24.64 -11.23 -7.16
C ASN A 393 -25.38 -10.49 -6.04
N LEU A 394 -26.65 -10.79 -5.79
CA LEU A 394 -27.45 -10.08 -4.80
C LEU A 394 -26.83 -10.16 -3.39
N ASP A 395 -26.41 -11.36 -2.97
CA ASP A 395 -25.78 -11.55 -1.66
C ASP A 395 -24.42 -10.85 -1.58
N TYR A 396 -23.62 -10.92 -2.65
CA TYR A 396 -22.37 -10.17 -2.75
C TYR A 396 -22.56 -8.65 -2.60
N LEU A 397 -23.60 -8.08 -3.24
CA LEU A 397 -23.92 -6.66 -3.14
C LEU A 397 -24.43 -6.29 -1.73
N ARG A 398 -25.20 -7.17 -1.09
CA ARG A 398 -25.62 -7.00 0.32
C ARG A 398 -24.42 -7.03 1.27
N THR A 399 -23.51 -7.98 1.13
CA THR A 399 -22.26 -8.02 1.91
C THR A 399 -21.46 -6.73 1.75
N LYS A 400 -21.37 -6.18 0.52
CA LYS A 400 -20.73 -4.89 0.26
C LYS A 400 -21.38 -3.73 1.03
N ARG A 401 -22.71 -3.67 1.05
CA ARG A 401 -23.47 -2.64 1.77
C ARG A 401 -23.34 -2.81 3.28
N ASP A 402 -23.61 -4.01 3.77
CA ASP A 402 -23.85 -4.29 5.19
C ASP A 402 -22.57 -4.49 5.99
N ARG A 403 -21.53 -5.08 5.37
CA ARG A 403 -20.25 -5.38 6.05
C ARG A 403 -19.09 -4.50 5.59
N MET A 404 -19.18 -3.87 4.41
CA MET A 404 -18.06 -3.15 3.79
C MET A 404 -18.35 -1.67 3.52
N GLY A 405 -19.41 -1.11 4.12
CA GLY A 405 -19.68 0.33 4.13
C GLY A 405 -20.03 0.95 2.77
N HIS A 406 -20.39 0.15 1.75
CA HIS A 406 -20.77 0.71 0.45
C HIS A 406 -22.19 1.31 0.51
N LEU A 407 -22.37 2.46 -0.14
CA LEU A 407 -23.64 3.17 -0.24
C LEU A 407 -24.45 2.62 -1.41
N LEU A 408 -25.08 1.45 -1.22
CA LEU A 408 -25.91 0.79 -2.23
C LEU A 408 -27.38 0.83 -1.82
N ASN A 409 -28.24 1.32 -2.71
CA ASN A 409 -29.69 1.38 -2.52
C ASN A 409 -30.40 0.33 -3.40
N GLY A 410 -31.63 -0.06 -3.03
CA GLY A 410 -32.48 -0.91 -3.87
C GLY A 410 -32.08 -2.40 -3.92
N LEU A 411 -31.41 -2.92 -2.88
CA LEU A 411 -31.00 -4.33 -2.77
C LEU A 411 -31.95 -5.17 -1.90
N ASP A 412 -32.92 -4.53 -1.25
CA ASP A 412 -33.93 -5.20 -0.45
C ASP A 412 -35.05 -5.69 -1.36
N PRO A 413 -35.63 -6.87 -1.09
CA PRO A 413 -36.73 -7.37 -1.90
C PRO A 413 -37.88 -6.37 -1.80
N THR A 414 -38.23 -5.74 -2.91
CA THR A 414 -39.52 -5.05 -3.02
C THR A 414 -40.58 -6.12 -2.84
N GLY A 415 -41.42 -6.00 -1.81
CA GLY A 415 -42.50 -6.94 -1.52
C GLY A 415 -43.64 -6.90 -2.54
N ALA A 416 -43.31 -7.06 -3.82
CA ALA A 416 -44.21 -7.12 -4.96
C ALA A 416 -43.56 -8.04 -5.99
N ASP A 417 -43.56 -9.34 -5.70
CA ASP A 417 -43.61 -10.46 -6.66
C ASP A 417 -43.63 -11.76 -5.84
N ALA A 418 -44.71 -11.89 -5.06
CA ALA A 418 -45.13 -13.14 -4.47
C ALA A 418 -46.62 -13.31 -4.77
N ASP A 419 -47.00 -13.26 -6.04
CA ASP A 419 -48.20 -13.96 -6.48
C ASP A 419 -48.21 -14.20 -8.00
N SER A 420 -48.43 -15.48 -8.32
CA SER A 420 -48.79 -16.07 -9.63
C SER A 420 -47.66 -16.49 -10.60
N PRO A 421 -47.50 -17.80 -10.87
CA PRO A 421 -46.82 -18.27 -12.07
C PRO A 421 -47.75 -18.10 -13.30
N PRO A 422 -47.22 -17.78 -14.51
CA PRO A 422 -48.04 -17.75 -15.71
C PRO A 422 -48.31 -19.17 -16.23
N GLY A 423 -49.61 -19.50 -16.21
CA GLY A 423 -50.36 -20.45 -17.06
C GLY A 423 -49.63 -21.57 -17.79
N GLU A 424 -49.98 -22.80 -17.41
CA GLU A 424 -49.99 -23.95 -18.33
C GLU A 424 -50.76 -23.59 -19.61
N THR A 425 -50.03 -23.38 -20.69
CA THR A 425 -50.57 -23.55 -22.04
C THR A 425 -50.17 -24.95 -22.49
N ARG A 426 -51.11 -25.88 -22.36
CA ARG A 426 -51.11 -27.13 -23.14
C ARG A 426 -51.22 -26.74 -24.61
N ALA A 427 -50.13 -26.94 -25.34
CA ALA A 427 -50.15 -27.09 -26.79
C ALA A 427 -49.44 -28.40 -27.12
N ASP A 428 -50.11 -29.16 -27.97
CA ASP A 428 -49.79 -30.48 -28.48
C ASP A 428 -48.32 -30.66 -28.90
N ASP A 429 -47.74 -31.80 -28.54
CA ASP A 429 -46.59 -32.33 -29.26
C ASP A 429 -46.90 -33.76 -29.70
N ASP A 430 -47.28 -33.86 -30.96
CA ASP A 430 -47.36 -35.09 -31.74
C ASP A 430 -45.94 -35.56 -32.04
N THR A 431 -45.65 -36.79 -31.60
CA THR A 431 -44.78 -37.77 -32.28
C THR A 431 -43.35 -37.34 -32.63
N TRP A 432 -42.34 -37.88 -31.93
CA TRP A 432 -41.18 -38.49 -32.59
C TRP A 432 -40.65 -39.69 -31.80
N HIS A 433 -40.42 -40.76 -32.55
CA HIS A 433 -40.07 -42.11 -32.15
C HIS A 433 -38.71 -42.24 -31.45
N THR A 434 -38.66 -43.13 -30.45
CA THR A 434 -37.45 -43.87 -30.08
C THR A 434 -37.76 -45.37 -30.08
N SER A 435 -37.10 -46.11 -30.95
CA SER A 435 -36.71 -47.50 -30.70
C SER A 435 -35.54 -47.86 -31.58
N ASP A 436 -34.38 -47.94 -30.91
CA ASP A 436 -33.24 -48.83 -31.11
C ASP A 436 -33.33 -49.91 -32.18
N GLU A 437 -32.24 -50.05 -32.95
CA GLU A 437 -31.61 -51.31 -33.43
C GLU A 437 -30.32 -50.89 -34.16
N ASN A 438 -29.13 -50.96 -33.55
CA ASN A 438 -28.23 -52.11 -33.34
C ASN A 438 -27.46 -52.55 -34.60
N GLU A 439 -26.14 -52.80 -34.41
CA GLU A 439 -25.16 -53.44 -35.33
C GLU A 439 -24.70 -52.57 -36.54
N GLY A 440 -23.44 -52.48 -36.96
CA GLY A 440 -22.18 -53.15 -36.67
C GLY A 440 -21.16 -52.74 -37.74
N GLU A 441 -19.90 -52.66 -37.34
CA GLU A 441 -18.61 -52.74 -38.08
C GLU A 441 -18.47 -52.63 -39.63
N GLU A 442 -17.30 -52.08 -40.00
CA GLU A 442 -16.50 -52.28 -41.24
C GLU A 442 -16.84 -51.50 -42.53
N ARG A 443 -16.16 -50.35 -42.76
CA ARG A 443 -14.94 -50.21 -43.61
C ARG A 443 -14.55 -48.75 -43.85
#